data_AF-A0A1Z5JV67-F1
#
_entry.id   AF-A0A1Z5JV67-F1
#
_cell.length_a   1.000
_cell.length_b   1.000
_cell.length_c   1.000
_cell.angle_alpha   90.00
_cell.angle_beta   90.00
_cell.angle_gamma   90.00
#
_symmetry.space_group_name_H-M   'P 1'
#
loop_
_entity.id
_entity.type
_entity.pdbx_description
1 polymer ?
#
loop_
_entity_poly.entity_id
_entity_poly.type
_entity_poly.pdbx_seq_one_letter_code
_entity_poly.pdbx_strand_id
1 'polypeptide(L)'
;MNNIVVPQEWPPASLRQLDLKYCQAMEVAGGSPDLDLYIIHIAGLLYHQNWMAARHLFRRSGEMGELEPWYEVAKAALKPDLAAVWKSLEQLYSNTSHPFVQTYVNEISHAFRVACLRKFGSSKNIPAYLVPVLGFSTVDEMSNFARENIMPVRNQIPHVVAAGFLQHHLTADVAANSTGREKNEEMVMDTLAASSS
;
A
#
# COMPACT_ATOMS: atom_id res chain seq x y z
N MET A 1 -18.18 -30.02 -5.00
CA MET A 1 -18.13 -28.97 -6.04
C MET A 1 -18.23 -27.64 -5.32
N ASN A 2 -17.17 -26.82 -5.35
CA ASN A 2 -17.24 -25.47 -4.77
C ASN A 2 -18.04 -24.61 -5.74
N ASN A 3 -19.19 -24.08 -5.28
CA ASN A 3 -19.95 -23.09 -6.03
C ASN A 3 -19.13 -21.81 -6.09
N ILE A 4 -18.46 -21.62 -7.23
CA ILE A 4 -17.82 -20.38 -7.58
C ILE A 4 -18.95 -19.38 -7.88
N VAL A 5 -19.10 -18.37 -7.02
CA VAL A 5 -20.07 -17.28 -7.23
C VAL A 5 -19.46 -16.32 -8.24
N VAL A 6 -20.03 -16.29 -9.44
CA VAL A 6 -19.66 -15.33 -10.48
C VAL A 6 -20.17 -13.94 -10.05
N PRO A 7 -19.33 -12.90 -9.99
CA PRO A 7 -19.78 -11.53 -9.75
C PRO A 7 -20.77 -11.10 -10.83
N GLN A 8 -21.85 -10.41 -10.45
CA GLN A 8 -22.88 -9.94 -11.39
C GLN A 8 -22.36 -8.86 -12.36
N GLU A 9 -21.27 -8.18 -12.04
CA GLU A 9 -20.63 -7.15 -12.88
C GLU A 9 -19.12 -7.39 -12.97
N TRP A 10 -18.59 -7.33 -14.20
CA TRP A 10 -17.17 -7.45 -14.50
C TRP A 10 -16.73 -6.29 -15.41
N PRO A 11 -15.65 -5.55 -15.10
CA PRO A 11 -14.84 -5.64 -13.88
C PRO A 11 -15.63 -5.22 -12.62
N PRO A 12 -15.24 -5.69 -11.42
CA PRO A 12 -15.93 -5.31 -10.18
C PRO A 12 -15.79 -3.82 -9.89
N ALA A 13 -16.86 -3.19 -9.43
CA ALA A 13 -16.86 -1.77 -9.08
C ALA A 13 -15.91 -1.42 -7.90
N SER A 14 -15.59 -2.41 -7.05
CA SER A 14 -14.69 -2.27 -5.90
C SER A 14 -13.86 -3.55 -5.69
N LEU A 15 -12.60 -3.41 -5.29
CA LEU A 15 -11.75 -4.55 -4.91
C LEU A 15 -12.23 -5.24 -3.64
N ARG A 16 -13.06 -4.58 -2.83
CA ARG A 16 -13.71 -5.19 -1.65
C ARG A 16 -14.67 -6.33 -2.02
N GLN A 17 -15.22 -6.27 -3.22
CA GLN A 17 -16.16 -7.26 -3.74
C GLN A 17 -15.43 -8.37 -4.50
N LEU A 18 -14.11 -8.24 -4.68
CA LEU A 18 -13.33 -9.17 -5.46
C LEU A 18 -13.04 -10.45 -4.69
N ASP A 19 -13.49 -11.59 -5.23
CA ASP A 19 -13.00 -12.89 -4.80
C ASP A 19 -11.72 -13.25 -5.57
N LEU A 20 -10.57 -13.16 -4.90
CA LEU A 20 -9.27 -13.53 -5.48
C LEU A 20 -9.23 -14.98 -5.97
N LYS A 21 -9.98 -15.91 -5.34
CA LYS A 21 -10.06 -17.30 -5.79
C LYS A 21 -10.81 -17.40 -7.11
N TYR A 22 -11.82 -16.55 -7.31
CA TYR A 22 -12.52 -16.46 -8.59
C TYR A 22 -11.63 -15.91 -9.70
N CYS A 23 -10.92 -14.81 -9.44
CA CYS A 23 -9.93 -14.27 -10.38
C CYS A 23 -8.90 -15.32 -10.81
N GLN A 24 -8.36 -16.06 -9.84
CA GLN A 24 -7.40 -17.12 -10.11
C GLN A 24 -8.02 -18.25 -10.94
N ALA A 25 -9.26 -18.64 -10.65
CA ALA A 25 -9.96 -19.65 -11.43
C ALA A 25 -10.19 -19.21 -12.88
N MET A 26 -10.56 -17.94 -13.11
CA MET A 26 -10.71 -17.38 -14.45
C MET A 26 -9.37 -17.30 -15.20
N GLU A 27 -8.28 -16.95 -14.51
CA GLU A 27 -6.94 -16.91 -15.11
C GLU A 27 -6.52 -18.29 -15.62
N VAL A 28 -6.78 -19.34 -14.83
CA VAL A 28 -6.45 -20.72 -15.21
C VAL A 28 -7.40 -21.28 -16.27
N ALA A 29 -8.69 -20.95 -16.22
CA ALA A 29 -9.71 -21.48 -17.14
C ALA A 29 -9.74 -20.74 -18.49
N GLY A 30 -9.32 -19.48 -18.54
CA GLY A 30 -9.49 -18.58 -19.69
C GLY A 30 -8.68 -18.94 -20.93
N GLY A 31 -7.69 -19.83 -20.83
CA GLY A 31 -6.92 -20.37 -21.96
C GLY A 31 -6.02 -19.37 -22.71
N SER A 32 -6.33 -18.07 -22.65
CA SER A 32 -5.55 -16.97 -23.21
C SER A 32 -5.34 -15.85 -22.18
N PRO A 33 -4.17 -15.20 -22.18
CA PRO A 33 -3.88 -14.09 -21.28
C PRO A 33 -4.80 -12.88 -21.56
N ASP A 34 -5.58 -12.49 -20.54
CA ASP A 34 -6.45 -11.31 -20.56
C ASP A 34 -5.84 -10.22 -19.68
N LEU A 35 -5.51 -9.07 -20.28
CA LEU A 35 -4.87 -7.94 -19.61
C LEU A 35 -5.72 -7.39 -18.47
N ASP A 36 -7.03 -7.22 -18.68
CA ASP A 36 -7.91 -6.65 -17.66
C ASP A 36 -8.02 -7.60 -16.46
N LEU A 37 -8.10 -8.91 -16.72
CA LEU A 37 -8.06 -9.92 -15.67
C LEU A 37 -6.76 -9.87 -14.86
N TYR A 38 -5.61 -9.70 -15.52
CA TYR A 38 -4.33 -9.54 -14.82
C TYR A 38 -4.28 -8.25 -13.99
N ILE A 39 -4.77 -7.13 -14.53
CA ILE A 39 -4.84 -5.86 -13.79
C ILE A 39 -5.71 -6.03 -12.54
N ILE A 40 -6.91 -6.57 -12.68
CA ILE A 40 -7.85 -6.77 -11.56
C ILE A 40 -7.24 -7.70 -10.51
N HIS A 41 -6.60 -8.80 -10.94
CA HIS A 41 -6.01 -9.77 -10.02
C HIS A 41 -4.79 -9.19 -9.30
N ILE A 42 -3.89 -8.49 -9.99
CA ILE A 42 -2.76 -7.79 -9.37
C ILE A 42 -3.28 -6.72 -8.40
N ALA A 43 -4.24 -5.89 -8.81
CA ALA A 43 -4.84 -4.86 -7.97
C ALA A 43 -5.44 -5.44 -6.68
N GLY A 44 -6.17 -6.55 -6.77
CA GLY A 44 -6.69 -7.27 -5.61
C GLY A 44 -5.59 -7.77 -4.67
N LEU A 45 -4.51 -8.32 -5.21
CA LEU A 45 -3.36 -8.78 -4.41
C LEU A 45 -2.67 -7.60 -3.69
N LEU A 46 -2.51 -6.45 -4.35
CA LEU A 46 -1.96 -5.24 -3.75
C LEU A 46 -2.90 -4.67 -2.67
N TYR A 47 -4.22 -4.66 -2.90
CA TYR A 47 -5.21 -4.22 -1.94
C TYR A 47 -5.18 -5.06 -0.65
N HIS A 48 -5.04 -6.38 -0.79
CA HIS A 48 -4.86 -7.31 0.32
C HIS A 48 -3.41 -7.39 0.83
N GLN A 49 -2.51 -6.56 0.31
CA GLN A 49 -1.11 -6.45 0.76
C GLN A 49 -0.31 -7.75 0.60
N ASN A 50 -0.72 -8.57 -0.36
CA ASN A 50 0.00 -9.76 -0.78
C ASN A 50 0.99 -9.42 -1.90
N TRP A 51 1.96 -8.56 -1.57
CA TRP A 51 2.93 -7.98 -2.50
C TRP A 51 3.77 -9.05 -3.22
N MET A 52 4.10 -10.13 -2.52
CA MET A 52 4.84 -11.26 -3.08
C MET A 52 4.03 -12.00 -4.16
N ALA A 53 2.75 -12.30 -3.89
CA ALA A 53 1.90 -12.92 -4.89
C ALA A 53 1.69 -12.01 -6.10
N ALA A 54 1.51 -10.70 -5.89
CA ALA A 54 1.40 -9.72 -6.98
C ALA A 54 2.64 -9.74 -7.89
N ARG A 55 3.84 -9.76 -7.30
CA ARG A 55 5.10 -9.90 -8.05
C ARG A 55 5.20 -11.21 -8.83
N HIS A 56 4.78 -12.33 -8.22
CA HIS A 56 4.80 -13.63 -8.91
C HIS A 56 3.80 -13.69 -10.05
N LEU A 57 2.63 -13.05 -9.89
CA LEU A 57 1.62 -12.96 -10.94
C LEU A 57 2.12 -12.14 -12.13
N PHE A 58 2.76 -10.99 -11.90
CA PHE A 58 3.40 -10.21 -12.97
C PHE A 58 4.47 -11.00 -13.74
N ARG A 59 5.30 -11.78 -13.06
CA ARG A 59 6.28 -12.64 -13.74
C ARG A 59 5.63 -13.70 -14.64
N ARG A 60 4.40 -14.10 -14.32
CA ARG A 60 3.64 -15.10 -15.08
C ARG A 60 2.84 -14.50 -16.24
N SER A 61 2.47 -13.21 -16.18
CA SER A 61 1.65 -12.56 -17.21
C SER A 61 2.37 -12.39 -18.55
N GLY A 62 3.68 -12.66 -18.63
CA GLY A 62 4.49 -12.37 -19.81
C GLY A 62 4.76 -10.87 -19.96
N GLU A 63 5.47 -10.46 -21.00
CA GLU A 63 5.93 -9.09 -21.27
C GLU A 63 4.78 -8.11 -21.62
N MET A 64 3.72 -8.06 -20.81
CA MET A 64 2.66 -7.05 -20.89
C MET A 64 3.17 -5.74 -20.29
N GLY A 65 3.65 -4.84 -21.15
CA GLY A 65 4.20 -3.55 -20.72
C GLY A 65 3.20 -2.69 -19.94
N GLU A 66 1.90 -2.88 -20.16
CA GLU A 66 0.82 -2.22 -19.43
C GLU A 66 0.75 -2.61 -17.95
N LEU A 67 1.33 -3.76 -17.57
CA LEU A 67 1.40 -4.21 -16.19
C LEU A 67 2.65 -3.69 -15.45
N GLU A 68 3.62 -3.11 -16.17
CA GLU A 68 4.87 -2.62 -15.58
C GLU A 68 4.64 -1.59 -14.46
N PRO A 69 3.72 -0.61 -14.59
CA PRO A 69 3.42 0.32 -13.50
C PRO A 69 2.91 -0.38 -12.23
N TRP A 70 2.16 -1.47 -12.36
CA TRP A 70 1.68 -2.27 -11.23
C TRP A 70 2.80 -3.08 -10.58
N TYR A 71 3.75 -3.56 -11.38
CA TYR A 71 4.93 -4.25 -10.91
C TYR A 71 5.84 -3.33 -10.09
N GLU A 72 6.03 -2.07 -10.52
CA GLU A 72 6.85 -1.12 -9.76
C GLU A 72 6.25 -0.83 -8.38
N VAL A 73 4.91 -0.80 -8.23
CA VAL A 73 4.25 -0.73 -6.91
C VAL A 73 4.60 -1.96 -6.06
N ALA A 74 4.46 -3.17 -6.62
CA ALA A 74 4.78 -4.41 -5.91
C ALA A 74 6.26 -4.47 -5.50
N LYS A 75 7.16 -4.02 -6.38
CA LYS A 75 8.61 -4.00 -6.16
C LYS A 75 9.02 -2.97 -5.12
N ALA A 76 8.43 -1.78 -5.14
CA ALA A 76 8.61 -0.79 -4.07
C ALA A 76 8.14 -1.35 -2.73
N ALA A 77 6.97 -2.02 -2.73
CA ALA A 77 6.41 -2.64 -1.54
C ALA A 77 7.21 -3.83 -1.00
N LEU A 78 8.23 -4.33 -1.70
CA LEU A 78 9.13 -5.36 -1.17
C LEU A 78 10.37 -4.81 -0.47
N LYS A 79 10.59 -3.50 -0.52
CA LYS A 79 11.71 -2.79 0.13
C LYS A 79 11.19 -2.01 1.33
N PRO A 80 11.98 -1.88 2.42
CA PRO A 80 11.65 -1.08 3.59
C PRO A 80 11.72 0.44 3.29
N ASP A 81 10.86 0.91 2.39
CA ASP A 81 10.76 2.31 1.96
C ASP A 81 9.29 2.62 1.63
N LEU A 82 8.58 3.18 2.61
CA LEU A 82 7.16 3.51 2.46
C LEU A 82 6.93 4.67 1.48
N ALA A 83 7.90 5.58 1.35
CA ALA A 83 7.81 6.72 0.44
C ALA A 83 7.90 6.25 -1.02
N ALA A 84 8.74 5.25 -1.30
CA ALA A 84 8.78 4.62 -2.62
C ALA A 84 7.45 3.97 -2.99
N VAL A 85 6.78 3.29 -2.05
CA VAL A 85 5.45 2.69 -2.30
C VAL A 85 4.43 3.76 -2.67
N TRP A 86 4.36 4.82 -1.87
CA TRP A 86 3.44 5.93 -2.13
C TRP A 86 3.70 6.58 -3.48
N LYS A 87 4.97 6.89 -3.79
CA LYS A 87 5.37 7.46 -5.08
C LYS A 87 5.00 6.58 -6.26
N SER A 88 5.16 5.26 -6.15
CA SER A 88 4.76 4.33 -7.21
C SER A 88 3.24 4.30 -7.40
N LEU A 89 2.45 4.44 -6.33
CA LEU A 89 0.99 4.56 -6.42
C LEU A 89 0.55 5.87 -7.09
N GLU A 90 1.19 7.00 -6.77
CA GLU A 90 0.94 8.28 -7.43
C GLU A 90 1.26 8.25 -8.93
N GLN A 91 2.38 7.60 -9.29
CA GLN A 91 2.79 7.40 -10.68
C GLN A 91 1.79 6.51 -11.43
N LEU A 92 1.36 5.41 -10.82
CA LEU A 92 0.34 4.52 -11.39
C LEU A 92 -0.99 5.26 -11.62
N TYR A 93 -1.43 6.07 -10.64
CA TYR A 93 -2.63 6.89 -10.79
C TYR A 93 -2.52 7.90 -11.95
N SER A 94 -1.36 8.56 -12.07
CA SER A 94 -1.14 9.61 -13.07
C SER A 94 -0.92 9.07 -14.48
N ASN A 95 -0.34 7.87 -14.61
CA ASN A 95 0.08 7.31 -15.90
C ASN A 95 -1.01 6.42 -16.54
N THR A 96 -2.09 6.10 -15.83
CA THR A 96 -3.14 5.22 -16.36
C THR A 96 -4.49 5.92 -16.41
N SER A 97 -5.07 6.02 -17.61
CA SER A 97 -6.34 6.72 -17.86
C SER A 97 -7.58 5.84 -17.73
N HIS A 98 -7.42 4.54 -17.46
CA HIS A 98 -8.55 3.61 -17.43
C HIS A 98 -9.43 3.83 -16.18
N PRO A 99 -10.76 4.03 -16.30
CA PRO A 99 -11.62 4.43 -15.18
C PRO A 99 -11.60 3.48 -13.97
N PHE A 100 -11.60 2.15 -14.19
CA PHE A 100 -11.52 1.20 -13.06
C PHE A 100 -10.13 1.18 -12.41
N VAL A 101 -9.06 1.52 -13.15
CA VAL A 101 -7.71 1.56 -12.60
C VAL A 101 -7.59 2.68 -11.56
N GLN A 102 -8.10 3.87 -11.86
CA GLN A 102 -8.11 4.98 -10.90
C GLN A 102 -8.84 4.60 -9.61
N THR A 103 -9.98 3.91 -9.75
CA THR A 103 -10.76 3.42 -8.61
C THR A 103 -9.93 2.44 -7.76
N TYR A 104 -9.28 1.47 -8.38
CA TYR A 104 -8.47 0.47 -7.69
C TYR A 104 -7.23 1.08 -7.03
N VAL A 105 -6.54 2.00 -7.69
CA VAL A 105 -5.38 2.69 -7.12
C VAL A 105 -5.78 3.50 -5.88
N ASN A 106 -6.93 4.15 -5.90
CA ASN A 106 -7.48 4.84 -4.73
C ASN A 106 -7.78 3.86 -3.58
N GLU A 107 -8.39 2.70 -3.87
CA GLU A 107 -8.67 1.69 -2.85
C GLU A 107 -7.39 1.07 -2.25
N ILE A 108 -6.38 0.80 -3.08
CA ILE A 108 -5.06 0.31 -2.65
C ILE A 108 -4.36 1.37 -1.80
N SER A 109 -4.38 2.64 -2.23
CA SER A 109 -3.81 3.77 -1.51
C SER A 109 -4.44 3.95 -0.13
N HIS A 110 -5.76 3.82 -0.05
CA HIS A 110 -6.50 3.84 1.21
C HIS A 110 -6.08 2.67 2.12
N ALA A 111 -6.07 1.43 1.59
CA ALA A 111 -5.68 0.24 2.35
C ALA A 111 -4.23 0.32 2.86
N PHE A 112 -3.31 0.85 2.05
CA PHE A 112 -1.93 1.11 2.41
C PHE A 112 -1.82 2.09 3.60
N ARG A 113 -2.46 3.26 3.51
CA ARG A 113 -2.49 4.25 4.59
C ARG A 113 -3.05 3.67 5.88
N VAL A 114 -4.17 2.93 5.81
CA VAL A 114 -4.77 2.26 6.97
C VAL A 114 -3.77 1.30 7.62
N ALA A 115 -3.07 0.48 6.85
CA ALA A 115 -2.16 -0.51 7.41
C ALA A 115 -0.87 0.09 7.97
N CYS A 116 -0.37 1.19 7.39
CA CYS A 116 0.74 1.97 7.95
C CYS A 116 0.35 2.58 9.29
N LEU A 117 -0.82 3.22 9.36
CA LEU A 117 -1.25 3.96 10.53
C LEU A 117 -1.81 3.07 11.65
N ARG A 118 -2.29 1.86 11.35
CA ARG A 118 -2.84 0.92 12.35
C ARG A 118 -1.88 0.65 13.52
N LYS A 119 -0.57 0.74 13.30
CA LYS A 119 0.45 0.50 14.34
C LYS A 119 0.54 1.59 15.41
N PHE A 120 0.07 2.80 15.10
CA PHE A 120 0.11 3.94 16.02
C PHE A 120 -1.16 4.06 16.87
N GLY A 121 -2.14 3.18 16.64
CA GLY A 121 -3.44 3.22 17.30
C GLY A 121 -4.18 4.54 17.06
N SER A 122 -5.25 4.77 17.83
CA SER A 122 -5.96 6.05 17.85
C SER A 122 -5.24 7.15 18.65
N SER A 123 -4.03 6.88 19.16
CA SER A 123 -3.34 7.73 20.13
C SER A 123 -2.33 8.67 19.46
N LYS A 124 -2.68 9.96 19.48
CA LYS A 124 -1.93 11.24 19.52
C LYS A 124 -0.42 11.38 19.19
N ASN A 125 0.32 10.33 18.89
CA ASN A 125 1.75 10.36 18.58
C ASN A 125 2.04 9.68 17.23
N ILE A 126 1.21 9.94 16.20
CA ILE A 126 1.59 9.57 14.83
C ILE A 126 2.73 10.50 14.43
N PRO A 127 3.92 9.99 14.07
CA PRO A 127 5.05 10.85 13.75
C PRO A 127 4.76 11.76 12.56
N ALA A 128 5.00 13.06 12.71
CA ALA A 128 4.74 14.05 11.65
C ALA A 128 5.53 13.78 10.36
N TYR A 129 6.69 13.10 10.44
CA TYR A 129 7.47 12.73 9.27
C TYR A 129 6.73 11.76 8.33
N LEU A 130 5.69 11.05 8.81
CA LEU A 130 4.88 10.15 7.98
C LEU A 130 3.91 10.89 7.05
N VAL A 131 3.66 12.19 7.28
CA VAL A 131 2.75 13.00 6.46
C VAL A 131 3.14 12.94 4.97
N PRO A 132 4.35 13.38 4.56
CA PRO A 132 4.75 13.29 3.16
C PRO A 132 4.98 11.85 2.69
N VAL A 133 5.36 10.93 3.58
CA VAL A 133 5.63 9.52 3.25
C VAL A 133 4.36 8.78 2.83
N LEU A 134 3.21 9.15 3.40
CA LEU A 134 1.91 8.54 3.11
C LEU A 134 1.03 9.42 2.19
N GLY A 135 1.58 10.53 1.70
CA GLY A 135 0.91 11.46 0.79
C GLY A 135 -0.19 12.31 1.40
N PHE A 136 -0.12 12.57 2.70
CA PHE A 136 -0.98 13.58 3.33
C PHE A 136 -0.37 14.96 3.14
N SER A 137 -1.22 15.98 3.04
CA SER A 137 -0.78 17.37 2.94
C SER A 137 -0.43 17.96 4.31
N THR A 138 -1.09 17.47 5.36
CA THR A 138 -0.93 17.99 6.73
C THR A 138 -1.00 16.89 7.80
N VAL A 139 -0.49 17.18 8.99
CA VAL A 139 -0.64 16.33 10.18
C VAL A 139 -2.11 16.17 10.56
N ASP A 140 -2.92 17.21 10.37
CA ASP A 140 -4.35 17.19 10.68
C ASP A 140 -5.12 16.25 9.75
N GLU A 141 -4.82 16.28 8.46
CA GLU A 141 -5.41 15.35 7.47
C GLU A 141 -5.09 13.90 7.82
N MET A 142 -3.82 13.60 8.10
CA MET A 142 -3.38 12.27 8.53
C MET A 142 -4.07 11.82 9.83
N SER A 143 -4.20 12.73 10.80
CA SER A 143 -4.82 12.45 12.10
C SER A 143 -6.33 12.22 11.99
N ASN A 144 -7.02 12.98 11.14
CA ASN A 144 -8.44 12.78 10.85
C ASN A 144 -8.66 11.45 10.13
N PHE A 145 -7.85 11.15 9.11
CA PHE A 145 -7.88 9.86 8.43
C PHE A 145 -7.71 8.68 9.39
N ALA A 146 -6.72 8.76 10.29
CA ALA A 146 -6.48 7.73 11.29
C ALA A 146 -7.68 7.56 12.22
N ARG A 147 -8.30 8.66 12.67
CA ARG A 147 -9.49 8.63 13.54
C ARG A 147 -10.67 7.95 12.86
N GLU A 148 -10.92 8.27 11.60
CA GLU A 148 -12.07 7.75 10.84
C GLU A 148 -11.92 6.26 10.47
N ASN A 149 -10.70 5.80 10.18
CA ASN A 149 -10.47 4.49 9.57
C ASN A 149 -9.84 3.44 10.50
N ILE A 150 -9.37 3.84 11.69
CA ILE A 150 -8.65 2.95 12.63
C ILE A 150 -9.39 2.80 13.97
N MET A 151 -10.36 3.69 14.26
CA MET A 151 -11.25 3.49 15.40
C MET A 151 -12.00 2.15 15.28
N PRO A 152 -12.32 1.48 16.41
CA PRO A 152 -13.12 0.28 16.40
C PRO A 152 -14.58 0.67 16.08
N VAL A 153 -14.87 0.94 14.80
CA VAL A 153 -16.24 0.81 14.32
C VAL A 153 -16.51 -0.69 14.33
N ARG A 154 -17.27 -1.11 15.35
CA ARG A 154 -17.56 -2.46 15.82
C ARG A 154 -18.02 -3.51 14.78
N ASN A 155 -18.03 -3.21 13.47
CA ASN A 155 -18.65 -4.01 12.43
C ASN A 155 -17.99 -3.95 11.03
N GLN A 156 -16.74 -3.50 10.87
CA GLN A 156 -16.08 -3.56 9.55
C GLN A 156 -15.00 -4.65 9.49
N ILE A 157 -15.09 -5.40 8.39
CA ILE A 157 -14.44 -6.66 8.03
C ILE A 157 -13.00 -6.78 8.53
N PRO A 158 -12.57 -7.95 9.04
CA PRO A 158 -11.21 -8.18 9.46
C PRO A 158 -10.26 -8.01 8.26
N HIS A 159 -9.63 -6.84 8.15
CA HIS A 159 -8.39 -6.64 7.40
C HIS A 159 -7.28 -7.42 8.11
N VAL A 160 -7.32 -8.74 8.00
CA VAL A 160 -6.37 -9.65 8.62
C VAL A 160 -5.32 -10.03 7.57
N VAL A 161 -4.07 -10.08 8.06
CA VAL A 161 -2.83 -10.51 7.41
C VAL A 161 -2.06 -9.46 6.59
N ALA A 162 -1.54 -8.43 7.28
CA ALA A 162 -0.31 -7.75 6.83
C ALA A 162 0.57 -7.31 8.02
N ALA A 163 0.36 -7.90 9.21
CA ALA A 163 0.92 -7.38 10.44
C ALA A 163 2.46 -7.39 10.42
N GLY A 164 3.10 -8.47 9.96
CA GLY A 164 4.55 -8.63 10.04
C GLY A 164 5.35 -7.82 9.02
N PHE A 165 4.92 -7.78 7.76
CA PHE A 165 5.72 -7.17 6.68
C PHE A 165 5.81 -5.65 6.80
N LEU A 166 4.66 -4.97 6.92
CA LEU A 166 4.62 -3.53 7.17
C LEU A 166 5.21 -3.16 8.52
N GLN A 167 5.37 -4.10 9.47
CA GLN A 167 6.00 -3.81 10.77
C GLN A 167 7.47 -3.54 10.58
N HIS A 168 8.15 -4.41 9.82
CA HIS A 168 9.56 -4.25 9.49
C HIS A 168 9.84 -2.92 8.78
N HIS A 169 8.93 -2.49 7.89
CA HIS A 169 9.07 -1.24 7.13
C HIS A 169 8.94 -0.03 8.04
N LEU A 170 7.89 0.00 8.86
CA LEU A 170 7.69 1.07 9.83
C LEU A 170 8.83 1.14 10.84
N THR A 171 9.33 0.00 11.35
CA THR A 171 10.46 0.01 12.29
C THR A 171 11.76 0.48 11.64
N ALA A 172 12.00 0.16 10.37
CA ALA A 172 13.18 0.62 9.64
C ALA A 172 13.13 2.14 9.41
N ASP A 173 11.99 2.69 8.99
CA ASP A 173 11.83 4.13 8.78
C ASP A 173 11.89 4.92 10.10
N VAL A 174 11.31 4.38 11.18
CA VAL A 174 11.45 4.96 12.54
C VAL A 174 12.92 4.96 12.95
N ALA A 175 13.64 3.86 12.77
CA ALA A 175 15.04 3.72 13.18
C ALA A 175 15.99 4.60 12.36
N ALA A 176 15.76 4.73 11.05
CA ALA A 176 16.54 5.62 10.19
C ALA A 176 16.39 7.09 10.60
N ASN A 177 15.18 7.50 10.96
CA ASN A 177 14.92 8.89 11.39
C ASN A 177 15.29 9.15 12.86
N SER A 178 15.30 8.15 13.75
CA SER A 178 15.81 8.31 15.12
C SER A 178 17.34 8.44 15.17
N THR A 179 18.05 7.62 14.38
CA THR A 179 19.53 7.69 14.30
C THR A 179 20.03 8.94 13.56
N GLY A 180 19.28 9.46 12.60
CA GLY A 180 19.56 10.77 11.98
C GLY A 180 19.33 11.94 12.93
N ARG A 181 18.38 11.82 13.86
CA ARG A 181 18.10 12.85 14.87
C ARG A 181 19.13 12.88 15.99
N GLU A 182 19.61 11.71 16.43
CA GLU A 182 20.69 11.60 17.42
C GLU A 182 22.01 12.20 16.91
N LYS A 183 22.38 11.95 15.64
CA LYS A 183 23.59 12.55 15.04
C LYS A 183 23.49 14.07 14.87
N ASN A 184 22.29 14.58 14.60
CA ASN A 184 22.10 16.03 14.45
C ASN A 184 22.07 16.73 15.82
N GLU A 185 21.52 16.10 16.86
CA GLU A 185 21.53 16.62 18.22
C GLU A 185 22.94 16.58 18.84
N GLU A 186 23.73 15.54 18.58
CA GLU A 186 25.13 15.43 19.01
C GLU A 186 26.01 16.50 18.33
N MET A 187 25.85 16.70 17.02
CA MET A 187 26.60 17.71 16.28
C MET A 187 26.21 19.14 16.67
N VAL A 188 24.93 19.41 16.99
CA VAL A 188 24.48 20.73 17.49
C VAL A 188 25.04 21.02 18.88
N MET A 189 25.13 20.01 19.77
CA MET A 189 25.74 20.16 21.08
C MET A 189 27.25 20.42 21.00
N ASP A 190 27.97 19.74 20.11
CA ASP A 190 29.40 19.99 19.86
C ASP A 190 29.65 21.40 19.29
N THR A 191 28.75 21.89 18.42
CA THR A 191 28.87 23.23 17.84
C THR A 191 28.60 24.32 18.89
N LEU A 192 27.67 24.09 19.83
CA LEU A 192 27.39 25.00 20.94
C LEU A 192 28.50 25.01 22.00
N ALA A 193 29.14 23.86 22.25
CA ALA A 193 30.31 23.76 23.13
C ALA A 193 31.56 24.45 22.53
N ALA A 194 31.77 24.35 21.21
CA ALA A 194 32.87 25.03 20.53
C ALA A 194 32.71 26.57 20.45
N SER A 195 31.49 27.09 20.63
CA SER A 195 31.20 28.52 20.57
C SER A 195 31.37 29.24 21.93
N SER A 196 31.74 28.51 22.98
CA SER A 196 31.89 29.00 24.36
C SER A 196 33.32 28.93 24.91
N SER A 197 34.32 28.80 24.02
CA SER A 197 35.75 28.85 24.34
C SER A 197 36.44 30.09 23.75
#